data_AF-A0A4V6DFV3-F1
#
_entry.id   AF-A0A4V6DFV3-F1
#
_cell.length_a   1.000
_cell.length_b   1.000
_cell.length_c   1.000
_cell.angle_alpha   90.00
_cell.angle_beta   90.00
_cell.angle_gamma   90.00
#
_symmetry.space_group_name_H-M   'P 1'
#
loop_
_entity.id
_entity.type
_entity.pdbx_description
1 polymer ?
#
loop_
_entity_poly.entity_id
_entity_poly.type
_entity_poly.pdbx_seq_one_letter_code
_entity_poly.pdbx_strand_id
1 'polypeptide(L)'
;MHLSVILVTLACYVSASYALCYPSGRLGNYGKWLKEKEPTIDKERLSIACSALVGRGDVSFAKGESRRTCMQEDLRTKWDFKIERLSEPKSDGTATMTMDVCLEYLRKEAYGCKYGGRIKYWDWGIE
;
A
#
# COMPACT_ATOMS: atom_id res chain seq x y z
N MET A 1 9.33 16.55 45.07
CA MET A 1 9.41 15.62 43.93
C MET A 1 8.67 16.26 42.77
N HIS A 2 9.40 16.86 41.81
CA HIS A 2 8.78 17.50 40.65
C HIS A 2 8.53 16.45 39.56
N LEU A 3 7.26 16.18 39.25
CA LEU A 3 6.88 15.39 38.09
C LEU A 3 7.01 16.28 36.83
N SER A 4 8.08 16.06 36.06
CA SER A 4 8.19 16.58 34.71
C SER A 4 7.37 15.70 33.76
N VAL A 5 6.17 16.16 33.38
CA VAL A 5 5.38 15.51 32.33
C VAL A 5 5.99 15.89 30.99
N ILE A 6 6.76 14.98 30.40
CA ILE A 6 7.27 15.12 29.03
C ILE A 6 6.11 14.81 28.08
N LEU A 7 5.50 15.85 27.53
CA LEU A 7 4.50 15.74 26.47
C LEU A 7 5.24 15.38 25.16
N VAL A 8 5.25 14.10 24.79
CA VAL A 8 5.78 13.67 23.49
C VAL A 8 4.71 13.95 22.44
N THR A 9 4.85 15.06 21.72
CA THR A 9 4.06 15.34 20.52
C THR A 9 4.53 14.43 19.39
N LEU A 10 3.82 13.33 19.17
CA LEU A 10 3.98 12.50 17.97
C LEU A 10 3.49 13.32 16.76
N ALA A 11 4.41 14.04 16.11
CA ALA A 11 4.13 14.70 14.85
C ALA A 11 3.95 13.61 13.77
N CYS A 12 2.71 13.15 13.56
CA CYS A 12 2.38 12.34 12.40
C CYS A 12 2.64 13.18 11.14
N TYR A 13 3.73 12.90 10.45
CA TYR A 13 4.04 13.46 9.14
C TYR A 13 3.03 12.88 8.14
N VAL A 14 1.84 13.48 8.06
CA VAL A 14 0.81 13.12 7.08
C VAL A 14 1.32 13.57 5.72
N SER A 15 2.08 12.71 5.05
CA SER A 15 2.45 12.94 3.68
C SER A 15 1.19 12.81 2.81
N ALA A 16 0.77 13.93 2.25
CA ALA A 16 -0.37 14.00 1.33
C ALA A 16 0.03 13.44 -0.04
N SER A 17 0.33 12.15 -0.11
CA SER A 17 0.36 11.41 -1.37
C SER A 17 -1.08 11.18 -1.83
N TYR A 18 -1.43 11.80 -2.95
CA TYR A 18 -2.72 11.60 -3.61
C TYR A 18 -2.61 10.41 -4.57
N ALA A 19 -3.60 9.53 -4.57
CA ALA A 19 -3.71 8.47 -5.57
C ALA A 19 -4.11 9.06 -6.93
N LEU A 20 -3.38 8.69 -7.99
CA LEU A 20 -3.77 8.97 -9.36
C LEU A 20 -4.70 7.86 -9.84
N CYS A 21 -6.00 8.14 -9.84
CA CYS A 21 -7.00 7.17 -10.26
C CYS A 21 -6.97 6.93 -11.77
N TYR A 22 -7.11 5.67 -12.19
CA TYR A 22 -7.25 5.35 -13.60
C TYR A 22 -8.59 5.89 -14.15
N PRO A 23 -8.61 6.47 -15.36
CA PRO A 23 -9.82 7.07 -15.92
C PRO A 23 -10.85 6.03 -16.39
N SER A 24 -10.39 4.82 -16.67
CA SER A 24 -11.21 3.70 -17.15
C SER A 24 -10.57 2.37 -16.74
N GLY A 25 -11.36 1.29 -16.80
CA GLY A 25 -10.94 -0.04 -16.40
C GLY A 25 -12.12 -0.87 -15.92
N ARG A 26 -11.84 -2.04 -15.36
CA ARG A 26 -12.87 -2.81 -14.68
C ARG A 26 -13.26 -2.13 -13.37
N LEU A 27 -14.56 -2.08 -13.09
CA LEU A 27 -15.07 -1.45 -11.88
C LEU A 27 -14.57 -2.22 -10.65
N GLY A 28 -13.72 -1.57 -9.86
CA GLY A 28 -13.28 -2.06 -8.55
C GLY A 28 -14.18 -1.61 -7.41
N ASN A 29 -15.22 -0.82 -7.70
CA ASN A 29 -16.21 -0.33 -6.73
C ASN A 29 -15.58 0.18 -5.41
N TYR A 30 -14.54 1.01 -5.53
CA TYR A 30 -13.82 1.58 -4.39
C TYR A 30 -13.33 0.52 -3.39
N GLY A 31 -12.89 -0.63 -3.93
CA GLY A 31 -12.29 -1.73 -3.20
C GLY A 31 -13.24 -2.32 -2.15
N LYS A 32 -14.56 -2.26 -2.38
CA LYS A 32 -15.55 -2.75 -1.40
C LYS A 32 -15.25 -4.18 -0.96
N TRP A 33 -14.97 -5.08 -1.91
CA TRP A 33 -14.59 -6.47 -1.62
C TRP A 33 -13.27 -6.59 -0.86
N LEU A 34 -12.32 -5.70 -1.11
CA LEU A 34 -11.01 -5.68 -0.44
C LEU A 34 -11.09 -5.24 1.04
N LYS A 35 -12.09 -4.42 1.40
CA LYS A 35 -12.37 -3.98 2.78
C LYS A 35 -12.95 -5.09 3.64
N GLU A 36 -13.62 -6.04 3.02
CA GLU A 36 -14.22 -7.16 3.72
C GLU A 36 -13.13 -8.12 4.25
N LYS A 37 -13.49 -8.88 5.28
CA LYS A 37 -12.61 -9.90 5.83
C LYS A 37 -12.64 -11.17 5.00
N GLU A 38 -11.49 -11.82 4.90
CA GLU A 38 -11.42 -13.17 4.40
C GLU A 38 -11.84 -14.15 5.51
N PRO A 39 -12.95 -14.90 5.33
CA PRO A 39 -13.57 -15.68 6.40
C PRO A 39 -12.66 -16.74 7.02
N THR A 40 -11.69 -17.27 6.27
CA THR A 40 -10.82 -18.35 6.76
C THR A 40 -9.72 -17.86 7.70
N ILE A 41 -9.31 -16.58 7.60
CA ILE A 41 -8.16 -16.04 8.34
C ILE A 41 -8.49 -14.78 9.15
N ASP A 42 -9.75 -14.33 9.13
CA ASP A 42 -10.28 -13.15 9.84
C ASP A 42 -9.48 -11.85 9.63
N LYS A 43 -8.91 -11.68 8.43
CA LYS A 43 -8.15 -10.47 8.04
C LYS A 43 -8.80 -9.75 6.87
N GLU A 44 -8.70 -8.43 6.84
CA GLU A 44 -9.06 -7.61 5.69
C GLU A 44 -8.32 -8.13 4.45
N ARG A 45 -9.02 -8.35 3.34
CA ARG A 45 -8.43 -8.94 2.12
C ARG A 45 -7.25 -8.13 1.60
N LEU A 46 -7.30 -6.80 1.66
CA LEU A 46 -6.17 -5.96 1.27
C LEU A 46 -4.89 -6.23 2.08
N SER A 47 -5.02 -6.59 3.35
CA SER A 47 -3.85 -6.94 4.19
C SER A 47 -3.18 -8.25 3.75
N ILE A 48 -3.90 -9.12 3.05
CA ILE A 48 -3.35 -10.33 2.45
C ILE A 48 -2.47 -9.95 1.26
N ALA A 49 -2.91 -9.02 0.41
CA ALA A 49 -2.11 -8.49 -0.68
C ALA A 49 -0.80 -7.87 -0.17
N CYS A 50 -0.86 -7.01 0.84
CA CYS A 50 0.35 -6.47 1.45
C CYS A 50 1.25 -7.56 2.05
N SER A 51 0.68 -8.54 2.75
CA SER A 51 1.46 -9.66 3.29
C SER A 51 2.17 -10.48 2.20
N ALA A 52 1.57 -10.59 1.01
CA ALA A 52 2.21 -11.26 -0.12
C ALA A 52 3.34 -10.43 -0.75
N LEU A 53 3.25 -9.10 -0.70
CA LEU A 53 4.25 -8.19 -1.27
C LEU A 53 5.45 -7.99 -0.32
N VAL A 54 5.17 -7.72 0.95
CA VAL A 54 6.17 -7.27 1.95
C VAL A 54 6.33 -8.26 3.12
N GLY A 55 5.69 -9.42 3.09
CA GLY A 55 5.80 -10.40 4.17
C GLY A 55 5.17 -9.93 5.48
N ARG A 56 5.64 -10.45 6.62
CA ARG A 56 5.14 -10.10 7.96
C ARG A 56 5.95 -9.00 8.66
N GLY A 57 6.81 -8.29 7.95
CA GLY A 57 7.71 -7.31 8.55
C GLY A 57 8.29 -6.32 7.54
N ASP A 58 9.43 -5.76 7.90
CA ASP A 58 10.12 -4.73 7.14
C ASP A 58 10.96 -5.38 6.04
N VAL A 59 10.60 -5.13 4.79
CA VAL A 59 11.28 -5.71 3.64
C VAL A 59 12.06 -4.63 2.89
N SER A 60 13.35 -4.89 2.70
CA SER A 60 14.20 -4.08 1.85
C SER A 60 14.00 -4.42 0.38
N PHE A 61 13.82 -3.39 -0.44
CA PHE A 61 13.79 -3.49 -1.89
C PHE A 61 15.08 -2.90 -2.45
N ALA A 62 15.73 -3.65 -3.34
CA ALA A 62 16.81 -3.13 -4.15
C ALA A 62 16.28 -2.10 -5.17
N LYS A 63 17.17 -1.24 -5.67
CA LYS A 63 16.82 -0.26 -6.70
C LYS A 63 16.23 -0.95 -7.94
N GLY A 64 15.04 -0.52 -8.36
CA GLY A 64 14.32 -1.12 -9.49
C GLY A 64 13.65 -2.46 -9.18
N GLU A 65 13.77 -2.99 -7.95
CA GLU A 65 13.04 -4.17 -7.55
C GLU A 65 11.55 -3.88 -7.55
N SER A 66 10.76 -4.80 -8.13
CA SER A 66 9.32 -4.76 -8.04
C SER A 66 8.78 -6.11 -7.61
N ARG A 67 7.69 -6.07 -6.85
CA ARG A 67 6.93 -7.25 -6.44
C ARG A 67 5.48 -7.08 -6.83
N ARG A 68 4.85 -8.18 -7.20
CA ARG A 68 3.46 -8.20 -7.65
C ARG A 68 2.72 -9.33 -6.96
N THR A 69 1.45 -9.11 -6.71
CA THR A 69 0.51 -10.15 -6.29
C THR A 69 -0.84 -9.90 -6.95
N CYS A 70 -1.70 -10.90 -6.95
CA CYS A 70 -3.05 -10.76 -7.46
C CYS A 70 -4.06 -11.42 -6.51
N MET A 71 -5.27 -10.88 -6.46
CA MET A 71 -6.39 -11.42 -5.72
C MET A 71 -7.61 -11.51 -6.64
N GLN A 72 -8.28 -12.65 -6.62
CA GLN A 72 -9.50 -12.87 -7.40
C GLN A 72 -10.74 -12.54 -6.55
N GLU A 73 -11.54 -11.57 -7.00
CA GLU A 73 -12.81 -11.23 -6.36
C GLU A 73 -13.95 -12.12 -6.84
N ASP A 74 -14.08 -12.27 -8.16
CA ASP A 74 -15.06 -13.12 -8.84
C ASP A 74 -14.48 -13.63 -10.16
N LEU A 75 -15.16 -14.50 -10.90
CA LEU A 75 -14.65 -15.10 -12.16
C LEU A 75 -14.21 -14.11 -13.25
N ARG A 76 -14.61 -12.84 -13.15
CA ARG A 76 -14.34 -11.79 -14.12
C ARG A 76 -13.57 -10.61 -13.52
N THR A 77 -13.48 -10.49 -12.20
CA THR A 77 -12.79 -9.41 -11.48
C THR A 77 -11.56 -9.93 -10.75
N LYS A 78 -10.40 -9.39 -11.12
CA LYS A 78 -9.15 -9.56 -10.39
C LYS A 78 -8.57 -8.21 -9.99
N TRP A 79 -7.86 -8.21 -8.88
CA TRP A 79 -7.08 -7.10 -8.38
C TRP A 79 -5.62 -7.46 -8.52
N ASP A 80 -4.90 -6.72 -9.35
CA ASP A 80 -3.45 -6.82 -9.44
C ASP A 80 -2.85 -5.72 -8.57
N PHE A 81 -1.85 -6.06 -7.76
CA PHE A 81 -1.14 -5.11 -6.91
C PHE A 81 0.34 -5.19 -7.20
N LYS A 82 1.03 -4.05 -7.16
CA LYS A 82 2.46 -3.96 -7.35
C LYS A 82 3.06 -2.91 -6.44
N ILE A 83 4.24 -3.22 -5.91
CA ILE A 83 5.14 -2.24 -5.29
C ILE A 83 6.44 -2.28 -6.06
N GLU A 84 6.97 -1.10 -6.37
CA GLU A 84 8.24 -0.91 -7.07
C GLU A 84 9.09 0.11 -6.34
N ARG A 85 10.37 -0.21 -6.17
CA ARG A 85 11.37 0.74 -5.78
C ARG A 85 11.80 1.55 -7.02
N LEU A 86 11.36 2.80 -7.09
CA LEU A 86 11.71 3.72 -8.17
C LEU A 86 13.22 3.94 -8.22
N SER A 87 13.76 4.03 -9.43
CA SER A 87 15.21 4.15 -9.66
C SER A 87 15.74 5.59 -9.58
N GLU A 88 15.06 6.48 -8.85
CA GLU A 88 15.40 7.90 -8.84
C GLU A 88 16.85 8.17 -8.38
N PRO A 89 17.48 9.24 -8.89
CA PRO A 89 18.92 9.48 -8.74
C PRO A 89 19.40 9.77 -7.31
N LYS A 90 18.52 10.07 -6.35
CA LYS A 90 18.87 10.33 -4.92
C LYS A 90 18.86 9.08 -4.03
N SER A 91 18.87 7.92 -4.66
CA SER A 91 18.36 6.69 -4.09
C SER A 91 19.35 5.56 -4.41
N ASP A 92 20.51 5.68 -3.79
CA ASP A 92 21.73 4.91 -4.03
C ASP A 92 21.84 3.69 -3.09
N GLY A 93 20.72 3.27 -2.49
CA GLY A 93 20.65 2.14 -1.57
C GLY A 93 19.32 1.39 -1.60
N THR A 94 19.15 0.48 -0.64
CA THR A 94 17.90 -0.22 -0.39
C THR A 94 16.93 0.68 0.37
N ALA A 95 15.63 0.62 0.06
CA ALA A 95 14.59 1.22 0.90
C ALA A 95 13.72 0.14 1.52
N THR A 96 13.27 0.40 2.74
CA THR A 96 12.42 -0.53 3.50
C THR A 96 10.96 -0.16 3.31
N MET A 97 10.16 -1.14 2.90
CA MET A 97 8.70 -1.07 2.89
C MET A 97 8.16 -1.84 4.10
N THR A 98 7.34 -1.18 4.91
CA THR A 98 6.67 -1.80 6.06
C THR A 98 5.24 -2.20 5.70
N MET A 99 4.63 -3.07 6.49
CA MET A 99 3.22 -3.46 6.33
C MET A 99 2.27 -2.25 6.39
N ASP A 100 2.48 -1.36 7.36
CA ASP A 100 1.59 -0.21 7.57
C ASP A 100 1.66 0.77 6.40
N VAL A 101 2.87 1.01 5.87
CA VAL A 101 3.08 1.88 4.70
C VAL A 101 2.47 1.25 3.44
N CYS A 102 2.64 -0.06 3.25
CA CYS A 102 1.97 -0.79 2.16
C CYS A 102 0.45 -0.62 2.22
N LEU A 103 -0.13 -0.85 3.40
CA LEU A 103 -1.58 -0.73 3.61
C LEU A 103 -2.06 0.70 3.40
N GLU A 104 -1.34 1.70 3.92
CA GLU A 104 -1.71 3.10 3.75
C GLU A 104 -1.85 3.47 2.28
N TYR A 105 -0.86 3.13 1.45
CA TYR A 105 -0.86 3.49 0.04
C TYR A 105 -1.85 2.68 -0.78
N LEU A 106 -1.90 1.35 -0.61
CA LEU A 106 -2.88 0.54 -1.31
C LEU A 106 -4.32 0.93 -0.95
N ARG A 107 -4.60 1.35 0.29
CA ARG A 107 -5.92 1.85 0.68
C ARG A 107 -6.29 3.13 -0.06
N LYS A 108 -5.35 4.06 -0.23
CA LYS A 108 -5.58 5.32 -0.96
C LYS A 108 -5.98 5.03 -2.42
N GLU A 109 -5.36 4.04 -3.05
CA GLU A 109 -5.69 3.62 -4.43
C GLU A 109 -6.99 2.82 -4.47
N ALA A 110 -7.04 1.68 -3.77
CA ALA A 110 -8.16 0.75 -3.83
C ALA A 110 -9.46 1.40 -3.35
N TYR A 111 -9.42 2.25 -2.31
CA TYR A 111 -10.63 2.80 -1.68
C TYR A 111 -10.96 4.21 -2.14
N GLY A 112 -9.99 4.93 -2.71
CA GLY A 112 -10.19 6.25 -3.29
C GLY A 112 -10.57 6.21 -4.77
N CYS A 113 -10.20 5.16 -5.50
CA CYS A 113 -10.35 5.11 -6.95
C CYS A 113 -11.34 4.05 -7.44
N LYS A 114 -12.26 4.47 -8.31
CA LYS A 114 -13.33 3.64 -8.87
C LYS A 114 -12.82 2.44 -9.70
N TYR A 115 -11.68 2.62 -10.38
CA TYR A 115 -11.07 1.64 -11.29
C TYR A 115 -9.66 1.23 -10.84
N GLY A 116 -9.31 1.46 -9.56
CA GLY A 116 -7.93 1.41 -9.10
C GLY A 116 -7.15 2.67 -9.46
N GLY A 117 -5.90 2.73 -9.03
CA GLY A 117 -5.05 3.88 -9.24
C GLY A 117 -3.59 3.55 -9.01
N ARG A 118 -2.76 4.57 -9.01
CA ARG A 118 -1.33 4.45 -8.70
C ARG A 118 -0.85 5.62 -7.86
N ILE A 119 0.17 5.39 -7.06
CA ILE A 119 0.85 6.37 -6.24
C ILE A 119 2.33 6.35 -6.61
N LYS A 120 2.88 7.54 -6.80
CA LYS A 120 4.32 7.76 -6.78
C LYS A 120 4.63 8.60 -5.56
N TYR A 121 5.39 8.05 -4.63
CA TYR A 121 5.77 8.74 -3.42
C TYR A 121 7.23 8.46 -3.10
N TRP A 122 8.04 9.52 -3.16
CA TRP A 122 9.49 9.43 -2.95
C TRP A 122 10.11 8.34 -3.82
N ASP A 123 10.46 7.25 -3.14
CA ASP A 123 11.20 6.11 -3.64
C ASP A 123 10.30 4.98 -4.17
N TRP A 124 8.98 5.15 -4.09
CA TRP A 124 8.00 4.09 -4.31
C TRP A 124 7.03 4.39 -5.45
N GLY A 125 6.83 3.39 -6.31
CA GLY A 125 5.70 3.30 -7.23
C GLY A 125 4.79 2.17 -6.77
N ILE A 126 3.51 2.48 -6.60
CA ILE A 126 2.49 1.54 -6.11
C ILE A 126 1.31 1.60 -7.09
N GLU A 127 0.75 0.45 -7.43
CA GLU A 127 -0.42 0.27 -8.32
C GLU A 127 -1.25 -0.96 -7.95
#